data_AF-A0A4R3XDF8-F1
#
_entry.id   AF-A0A4R3XDF8-F1
#
_cell.length_a   1.000
_cell.length_b   1.000
_cell.length_c   1.000
_cell.angle_alpha   90.00
_cell.angle_beta   90.00
_cell.angle_gamma   90.00
#
_symmetry.space_group_name_H-M   'P 1'
#
loop_
_entity.id
_entity.type
_entity.pdbx_description
1 polymer ?
#
loop_
_entity_poly.entity_id
_entity_poly.type
_entity_poly.pdbx_seq_one_letter_code
_entity_poly.pdbx_strand_id
1 'polypeptide(L)'
;MSDTSYTPTDTTKLRLRPDRGTYDRQKVHAIIDEALVAHVGFIADGIPRVIPTSIFRIDEAVYIHGSQNNYLLKSLKDRSPACITITLVDSIVAGRSGFGCSMDYRSVMIFSTAEIINDPEVKEPLIAALVEDIIPGHVVRKPKPKEMAATLFLKFPIDEVSAKIRDVGVLDVEGDYELDLWAGRIPLTLTAGAPESCPRLPDGIATPDYAKNYKRPGT
;
A
#
# COMPACT_ATOMS: atom_id res chain seq x y z
N MET A 1 -20.47 -15.74 -9.11
CA MET A 1 -19.04 -16.06 -9.20
C MET A 1 -18.34 -14.73 -9.32
N SER A 2 -17.54 -14.33 -8.32
CA SER A 2 -16.75 -13.11 -8.45
C SER A 2 -15.74 -13.30 -9.58
N ASP A 3 -15.61 -12.29 -10.43
CA ASP A 3 -14.55 -12.25 -11.44
C ASP A 3 -13.20 -12.38 -10.73
N THR A 4 -12.33 -13.31 -11.15
CA THR A 4 -11.04 -13.55 -10.49
C THR A 4 -9.97 -12.55 -10.94
N SER A 5 -10.24 -11.75 -11.97
CA SER A 5 -9.35 -10.70 -12.46
C SER A 5 -10.07 -9.36 -12.64
N TYR A 6 -9.28 -8.30 -12.75
CA TYR A 6 -9.71 -7.00 -13.26
C TYR A 6 -9.63 -6.99 -14.79
N THR A 7 -10.51 -6.21 -15.42
CA THR A 7 -10.43 -5.97 -16.88
C THR A 7 -9.44 -4.84 -17.15
N PRO A 8 -8.37 -5.09 -17.93
CA PRO A 8 -7.42 -4.02 -18.31
C PRO A 8 -8.11 -2.94 -19.15
N THR A 9 -7.77 -1.68 -18.89
CA THR A 9 -8.19 -0.51 -19.68
C THR A 9 -7.01 0.01 -20.49
N ASP A 10 -7.23 1.01 -21.36
CA ASP A 10 -6.13 1.67 -22.06
C ASP A 10 -5.14 2.35 -21.11
N THR A 11 -5.59 2.78 -19.93
CA THR A 11 -4.78 3.39 -18.86
C THR A 11 -3.96 2.33 -18.12
N THR A 12 -4.54 1.17 -17.81
CA THR A 12 -3.92 0.14 -16.97
C THR A 12 -3.23 -0.96 -17.75
N LYS A 13 -3.35 -1.00 -19.08
CA LYS A 13 -2.65 -1.95 -19.94
C LYS A 13 -1.14 -1.73 -19.91
N LEU A 14 -0.40 -2.68 -19.34
CA LEU A 14 1.06 -2.64 -19.33
C LEU A 14 1.62 -2.76 -20.76
N ARG A 15 2.53 -1.85 -21.12
CA ARG A 15 3.20 -1.84 -22.43
C ARG A 15 4.63 -2.37 -22.38
N LEU A 16 5.38 -2.03 -21.32
CA LEU A 16 6.75 -2.48 -21.12
C LEU A 16 6.80 -3.67 -20.15
N ARG A 17 7.39 -4.78 -20.62
CA ARG A 17 7.45 -6.06 -19.88
C ARG A 17 6.05 -6.50 -19.39
N PRO A 18 5.10 -6.72 -20.32
CA PRO A 18 3.73 -7.14 -19.98
C PRO A 18 3.69 -8.52 -19.32
N ASP A 19 4.71 -9.35 -19.52
CA ASP A 19 4.96 -10.61 -18.82
C ASP A 19 5.01 -10.47 -17.29
N ARG A 20 5.37 -9.27 -16.80
CA ARG A 20 5.38 -8.93 -15.37
C ARG A 20 4.04 -8.39 -14.87
N GLY A 21 3.10 -8.13 -15.77
CA GLY A 21 1.79 -7.58 -15.45
C GLY A 21 0.84 -8.65 -14.94
N THR A 22 0.03 -8.30 -13.95
CA THR A 22 -1.08 -9.14 -13.50
C THR A 22 -2.31 -8.30 -13.17
N TYR A 23 -3.47 -8.86 -13.47
CA TYR A 23 -4.78 -8.30 -13.11
C TYR A 23 -5.55 -9.23 -12.17
N ASP A 24 -4.91 -10.30 -11.71
CA ASP A 24 -5.44 -11.21 -10.69
C ASP A 24 -5.79 -10.44 -9.42
N ARG A 25 -7.05 -10.54 -8.99
CA ARG A 25 -7.57 -9.77 -7.85
C ARG A 25 -6.87 -10.12 -6.55
N GLN A 26 -6.60 -11.40 -6.33
CA GLN A 26 -5.96 -11.86 -5.10
C GLN A 26 -4.54 -11.30 -4.99
N LYS A 27 -3.77 -11.27 -6.08
CA LYS A 27 -2.44 -10.65 -6.10
C LYS A 27 -2.49 -9.14 -5.89
N VAL A 28 -3.42 -8.44 -6.51
CA VAL A 28 -3.61 -6.99 -6.30
C VAL A 28 -3.93 -6.71 -4.83
N HIS A 29 -4.92 -7.42 -4.26
CA HIS A 29 -5.34 -7.26 -2.87
C HIS A 29 -4.20 -7.58 -1.90
N ALA A 30 -3.47 -8.67 -2.10
CA ALA A 30 -2.36 -9.05 -1.23
C ALA A 30 -1.26 -7.96 -1.16
N ILE A 31 -0.96 -7.29 -2.28
CA ILE A 31 0.02 -6.19 -2.30
C ILE A 31 -0.51 -4.98 -1.52
N ILE A 32 -1.81 -4.66 -1.65
CA ILE A 32 -2.44 -3.56 -0.93
C ILE A 32 -2.47 -3.86 0.58
N ASP A 33 -2.86 -5.07 0.96
CA ASP A 33 -3.00 -5.50 2.35
C ASP A 33 -1.66 -5.57 3.08
N GLU A 34 -0.57 -5.86 2.37
CA GLU A 34 0.78 -5.82 2.95
C GLU A 34 1.28 -4.37 3.14
N ALA A 35 0.84 -3.43 2.30
CA ALA A 35 1.36 -2.07 2.30
C ALA A 35 0.85 -1.22 3.46
N LEU A 36 1.78 -0.56 4.19
CA LEU A 36 1.45 0.44 5.20
C LEU A 36 1.30 1.85 4.62
N VAL A 37 1.88 2.11 3.45
CA VAL A 37 1.96 3.43 2.82
C VAL A 37 1.66 3.32 1.33
N ALA A 38 0.85 4.24 0.83
CA ALA A 38 0.68 4.50 -0.59
C ALA A 38 1.14 5.91 -0.95
N HIS A 39 1.46 6.12 -2.22
CA HIS A 39 1.78 7.42 -2.80
C HIS A 39 0.60 7.85 -3.67
N VAL A 40 -0.04 8.95 -3.31
CA VAL A 40 -1.21 9.46 -4.04
C VAL A 40 -0.76 10.58 -4.97
N GLY A 41 -0.75 10.28 -6.26
CA GLY A 41 -0.51 11.21 -7.36
C GLY A 41 -1.80 11.91 -7.79
N PHE A 42 -1.79 13.24 -7.87
CA PHE A 42 -2.94 14.04 -8.29
C PHE A 42 -2.48 15.38 -8.88
N ILE A 43 -3.38 16.08 -9.58
CA ILE A 43 -3.12 17.42 -10.10
C ILE A 43 -3.90 18.41 -9.24
N ALA A 44 -3.22 19.43 -8.72
CA ALA A 44 -3.84 20.57 -8.05
C ALA A 44 -3.17 21.85 -8.52
N ASP A 45 -3.97 22.86 -8.87
CA ASP A 45 -3.50 24.15 -9.40
C ASP A 45 -2.63 23.98 -10.67
N GLY A 46 -2.94 22.97 -11.49
CA GLY A 46 -2.17 22.63 -12.69
C GLY A 46 -0.81 21.95 -12.42
N ILE A 47 -0.47 21.67 -11.17
CA ILE A 47 0.81 21.07 -10.77
C ILE A 47 0.60 19.60 -10.36
N PRO A 48 1.38 18.64 -10.93
CA PRO A 48 1.36 17.28 -10.45
C PRO A 48 2.02 17.19 -9.06
N ARG A 49 1.35 16.49 -8.14
CA ARG A 49 1.79 16.30 -6.77
C ARG A 49 1.70 14.84 -6.40
N VAL A 50 2.62 14.39 -5.55
CA VAL A 50 2.62 13.05 -4.97
C VAL A 50 2.77 13.18 -3.46
N ILE A 51 1.78 12.70 -2.71
CA ILE A 51 1.79 12.78 -1.25
C ILE A 51 1.70 11.36 -0.68
N PRO A 52 2.67 10.93 0.16
CA PRO A 52 2.59 9.66 0.86
C PRO A 52 1.55 9.72 2.00
N THR A 53 0.78 8.65 2.17
CA THR A 53 -0.22 8.52 3.23
C THR A 53 -0.43 7.05 3.59
N SER A 54 -0.96 6.78 4.79
CA SER A 54 -1.38 5.42 5.13
C SER A 54 -2.64 5.06 4.35
N ILE A 55 -2.76 3.77 4.05
CA ILE A 55 -3.86 3.22 3.26
C ILE A 55 -4.34 1.95 3.93
N PHE A 56 -5.61 1.63 3.77
CA PHE A 56 -6.18 0.35 4.15
C PHE A 56 -7.24 -0.04 3.12
N ARG A 57 -7.48 -1.35 2.99
CA ARG A 57 -8.46 -1.89 2.04
C ARG A 57 -9.65 -2.46 2.77
N ILE A 58 -10.83 -2.22 2.23
CA ILE A 58 -12.03 -2.98 2.57
C ILE A 58 -12.64 -3.44 1.27
N ASP A 59 -12.66 -4.76 1.06
CA ASP A 59 -13.15 -5.39 -0.16
C ASP A 59 -12.54 -4.78 -1.44
N GLU A 60 -13.36 -4.18 -2.31
CA GLU A 60 -12.97 -3.62 -3.61
C GLU A 60 -12.74 -2.10 -3.55
N ALA A 61 -12.36 -1.57 -2.38
CA ALA A 61 -12.02 -0.17 -2.22
C ALA A 61 -10.84 0.03 -1.27
N VAL A 62 -10.03 1.04 -1.58
CA VAL A 62 -9.00 1.55 -0.68
C VAL A 62 -9.43 2.86 -0.06
N TYR A 63 -8.96 3.11 1.15
CA TYR A 63 -9.36 4.25 1.95
C TYR A 63 -8.13 4.99 2.47
N ILE A 64 -8.21 6.32 2.46
CA ILE A 64 -7.27 7.20 3.15
C ILE A 64 -8.04 8.13 4.07
N HIS A 65 -7.38 8.63 5.10
CA HIS A 65 -8.02 9.49 6.08
C HIS A 65 -7.09 10.62 6.54
N GLY A 66 -7.67 11.58 7.24
CA GLY A 66 -6.89 12.64 7.88
C GLY A 66 -7.74 13.83 8.28
N SER A 67 -7.07 14.91 8.69
CA SER A 67 -7.73 16.17 9.01
C SER A 67 -8.50 16.70 7.80
N GLN A 68 -9.66 17.31 8.04
CA GLN A 68 -10.37 18.09 7.01
C GLN A 68 -9.51 19.20 6.39
N ASN A 69 -8.45 19.64 7.07
CA ASN A 69 -7.51 20.65 6.58
C ASN A 69 -6.33 20.09 5.77
N ASN A 70 -6.23 18.76 5.62
CA ASN A 70 -5.17 18.14 4.85
C ASN A 70 -5.28 18.53 3.36
N TYR A 71 -4.17 18.99 2.79
CA TYR A 71 -4.11 19.48 1.41
C TYR A 71 -4.44 18.40 0.37
N LEU A 72 -3.95 17.17 0.54
CA LEU A 72 -4.28 16.02 -0.32
C LEU A 72 -5.79 15.81 -0.34
N LEU A 73 -6.39 15.68 0.85
CA LEU A 73 -7.82 15.35 0.96
C LEU A 73 -8.71 16.48 0.43
N LYS A 74 -8.33 17.75 0.67
CA LYS A 74 -9.02 18.92 0.10
C LYS A 74 -8.97 18.91 -1.42
N SER A 75 -7.80 18.63 -2.00
CA SER A 75 -7.61 18.65 -3.46
C SER A 75 -8.39 17.55 -4.18
N LEU A 76 -8.62 16.42 -3.49
CA LEU A 76 -9.39 15.30 -4.01
C LEU A 76 -10.89 15.36 -3.71
N LYS A 77 -11.31 16.27 -2.82
CA LYS A 77 -12.70 16.41 -2.38
C LYS A 77 -13.65 16.66 -3.55
N ASP A 78 -13.23 17.44 -4.53
CA ASP A 78 -14.06 17.82 -5.68
C ASP A 78 -14.04 16.78 -6.81
N ARG A 79 -13.85 15.50 -6.46
CA ARG A 79 -13.80 14.36 -7.40
C ARG A 79 -12.70 14.48 -8.45
N SER A 80 -11.57 15.06 -8.06
CA SER A 80 -10.35 15.07 -8.87
C SER A 80 -9.81 13.64 -9.03
N PRO A 81 -9.42 13.21 -10.25
CA PRO A 81 -8.78 11.93 -10.45
C PRO A 81 -7.46 11.83 -9.68
N ALA A 82 -7.20 10.64 -9.15
CA ALA A 82 -5.97 10.30 -8.45
C ALA A 82 -5.38 8.98 -8.99
N CYS A 83 -4.06 8.88 -8.94
CA CYS A 83 -3.33 7.64 -9.11
C CYS A 83 -2.75 7.23 -7.75
N ILE A 84 -3.21 6.13 -7.19
CA ILE A 84 -2.71 5.58 -5.94
C ILE A 84 -1.69 4.50 -6.29
N THR A 85 -0.44 4.70 -5.88
CA THR A 85 0.67 3.81 -6.19
C THR A 85 1.22 3.19 -4.93
N ILE A 86 1.37 1.87 -4.94
CA ILE A 86 1.98 1.07 -3.89
C ILE A 86 3.16 0.31 -4.50
N THR A 87 4.28 0.27 -3.80
CA THR A 87 5.47 -0.49 -4.20
C THR A 87 6.08 -1.16 -2.98
N LEU A 88 6.31 -2.46 -3.07
CA LEU A 88 7.04 -3.28 -2.12
C LEU A 88 8.31 -3.79 -2.82
N VAL A 89 9.46 -3.57 -2.22
CA VAL A 89 10.75 -4.04 -2.75
C VAL A 89 11.15 -5.29 -1.99
N ASP A 90 11.27 -6.39 -2.72
CA ASP A 90 11.50 -7.73 -2.15
C ASP A 90 12.98 -8.13 -2.22
N SER A 91 13.77 -7.47 -3.08
CA SER A 91 15.21 -7.68 -3.16
C SER A 91 15.97 -6.64 -3.97
N ILE A 92 17.27 -6.56 -3.72
CA ILE A 92 18.24 -6.04 -4.70
C ILE A 92 18.80 -7.21 -5.50
N VAL A 93 18.87 -7.05 -6.82
CA VAL A 93 19.48 -8.02 -7.73
C VAL A 93 20.79 -7.45 -8.25
N ALA A 94 21.88 -8.14 -7.95
CA ALA A 94 23.21 -7.84 -8.47
C ALA A 94 23.52 -8.83 -9.60
N GLY A 95 23.40 -8.37 -10.84
CA GLY A 95 23.90 -9.10 -12.01
C GLY A 95 25.41 -8.89 -12.20
N ARG A 96 26.02 -9.66 -13.09
CA ARG A 96 27.47 -9.53 -13.39
C ARG A 96 27.78 -8.31 -14.23
N SER A 97 26.79 -7.80 -14.95
CA SER A 97 26.85 -6.51 -15.64
C SER A 97 25.94 -5.49 -14.96
N GLY A 98 26.27 -4.20 -15.09
CA GLY A 98 25.42 -3.11 -14.60
C GLY A 98 24.01 -3.11 -15.19
N PHE A 99 23.83 -3.70 -16.38
CA PHE A 99 22.51 -3.88 -17.02
C PHE A 99 21.74 -5.10 -16.49
N GLY A 100 22.43 -6.06 -15.86
CA GLY A 100 21.83 -7.19 -15.12
C GLY A 100 21.41 -6.83 -13.69
N CYS A 101 21.87 -5.70 -13.15
CA CYS A 101 21.44 -5.18 -11.85
C CYS A 101 20.00 -4.67 -11.89
N SER A 102 19.21 -5.00 -10.87
CA SER A 102 17.77 -4.69 -10.78
C SER A 102 17.27 -4.77 -9.33
N MET A 103 15.96 -4.75 -9.14
CA MET A 103 15.25 -5.13 -7.91
C MET A 103 14.16 -6.16 -8.22
N ASP A 104 13.88 -7.09 -7.32
CA ASP A 104 12.57 -7.76 -7.28
C ASP A 104 11.58 -6.88 -6.52
N TYR A 105 10.35 -6.79 -7.03
CA TYR A 105 9.33 -5.91 -6.48
C TYR A 105 7.93 -6.38 -6.82
N ARG A 106 6.97 -5.88 -6.05
CA ARG A 106 5.54 -5.94 -6.31
C ARG A 106 4.98 -4.54 -6.26
N SER A 107 4.14 -4.17 -7.22
CA SER A 107 3.55 -2.84 -7.27
C SER A 107 2.11 -2.89 -7.76
N VAL A 108 1.31 -1.95 -7.30
CA VAL A 108 -0.08 -1.73 -7.71
C VAL A 108 -0.26 -0.25 -8.05
N MET A 109 -0.94 0.03 -9.15
CA MET A 109 -1.40 1.37 -9.53
C MET A 109 -2.91 1.33 -9.70
N ILE A 110 -3.62 2.17 -8.92
CA ILE A 110 -5.08 2.32 -8.95
C ILE A 110 -5.39 3.72 -9.47
N PHE A 111 -6.09 3.81 -10.59
CA PHE A 111 -6.65 5.06 -11.09
C PHE A 111 -8.09 5.15 -10.61
N SER A 112 -8.40 6.21 -9.86
CA SER A 112 -9.71 6.30 -9.23
C SER A 112 -10.07 7.75 -8.93
N THR A 113 -11.33 7.99 -8.62
CA THR A 113 -11.85 9.28 -8.20
C THR A 113 -12.39 9.13 -6.78
N ALA A 114 -11.99 10.03 -5.88
CA ALA A 114 -12.38 9.94 -4.48
C ALA A 114 -13.90 10.08 -4.27
N GLU A 115 -14.46 9.19 -3.47
CA GLU A 115 -15.78 9.31 -2.85
C GLU A 115 -15.61 9.79 -1.41
N ILE A 116 -16.28 10.90 -1.06
CA ILE A 116 -16.21 11.43 0.30
C ILE A 116 -17.15 10.65 1.21
N ILE A 117 -16.64 10.19 2.35
CA ILE A 117 -17.46 9.61 3.42
C ILE A 117 -17.73 10.68 4.49
N ASN A 118 -18.97 11.14 4.57
CA ASN A 118 -19.41 12.14 5.56
C ASN A 118 -20.26 11.55 6.68
N ASP A 119 -20.99 10.47 6.40
CA ASP A 119 -21.92 9.84 7.34
C ASP A 119 -21.17 9.32 8.58
N PRO A 120 -21.47 9.85 9.79
CA PRO A 120 -20.86 9.38 11.03
C PRO A 120 -21.03 7.88 11.28
N GLU A 121 -22.17 7.29 10.90
CA GLU A 121 -22.45 5.86 11.10
C GLU A 121 -21.56 4.98 10.21
N VAL A 122 -21.17 5.48 9.04
CA VAL A 122 -20.23 4.82 8.14
C VAL A 122 -18.78 5.01 8.60
N LYS A 123 -18.45 6.15 9.22
CA LYS A 123 -17.07 6.44 9.65
C LYS A 123 -16.60 5.61 10.85
N GLU A 124 -17.46 5.27 11.80
CA GLU A 124 -17.04 4.52 13.00
C GLU A 124 -16.47 3.13 12.65
N PRO A 125 -17.13 2.31 11.81
CA PRO A 125 -16.54 1.06 11.30
C PRO A 125 -15.23 1.25 10.54
N LEU A 126 -15.05 2.36 9.80
CA LEU A 126 -13.82 2.64 9.08
C LEU A 126 -12.63 2.89 10.00
N ILE A 127 -12.84 3.52 11.16
CA ILE A 127 -11.79 3.69 12.17
C ILE A 127 -11.40 2.33 12.75
N ALA A 128 -12.37 1.47 13.04
CA ALA A 128 -12.08 0.12 13.52
C ALA A 128 -11.30 -0.70 12.48
N ALA A 129 -11.71 -0.63 11.21
CA ALA A 129 -11.01 -1.29 10.10
C ALA A 129 -9.59 -0.75 9.90
N LEU A 130 -9.39 0.56 10.00
CA LEU A 130 -8.05 1.17 9.94
C LEU A 130 -7.13 0.65 11.05
N VAL A 131 -7.64 0.57 12.29
CA VAL A 131 -6.86 0.07 13.43
C VAL A 131 -6.54 -1.41 13.24
N GLU A 132 -7.53 -2.21 12.84
CA GLU A 132 -7.34 -3.64 12.61
C GLU A 132 -6.38 -3.92 11.45
N ASP A 133 -6.42 -3.13 10.37
CA ASP A 133 -5.47 -3.26 9.26
C ASP A 133 -4.05 -3.01 9.77
N ILE A 134 -3.80 -1.86 10.40
CA ILE A 134 -2.44 -1.44 10.77
C ILE A 134 -1.90 -2.25 11.95
N ILE A 135 -2.73 -2.50 12.96
CA ILE A 135 -2.37 -3.16 14.23
C ILE A 135 -3.44 -4.21 14.60
N PRO A 136 -3.43 -5.38 13.95
CA PRO A 136 -4.42 -6.43 14.19
C PRO A 136 -4.55 -6.80 15.66
N GLY A 137 -5.78 -6.85 16.17
CA GLY A 137 -6.08 -7.17 17.56
C GLY A 137 -5.83 -6.03 18.56
N HIS A 138 -5.46 -4.83 18.11
CA HIS A 138 -5.31 -3.67 18.98
C HIS A 138 -6.66 -3.19 19.53
N VAL A 139 -6.75 -3.07 20.85
CA VAL A 139 -7.96 -2.60 21.52
C VAL A 139 -7.84 -1.12 21.87
N VAL A 140 -8.79 -0.32 21.38
CA VAL A 140 -8.89 1.12 21.65
C VAL A 140 -10.27 1.49 22.18
N ARG A 141 -10.36 2.62 22.89
CA ARG A 141 -11.66 3.21 23.25
C ARG A 141 -12.43 3.65 21.99
N LYS A 142 -13.75 3.76 22.11
CA LYS A 142 -14.57 4.37 21.05
C LYS A 142 -14.12 5.80 20.72
N PRO A 143 -14.22 6.22 19.44
CA PRO A 143 -13.91 7.59 19.05
C PRO A 143 -14.94 8.56 19.62
N LYS A 144 -14.48 9.77 19.99
CA LYS A 144 -15.36 10.84 20.47
C LYS A 144 -16.01 11.56 19.28
N PRO A 145 -17.21 12.14 19.44
CA PRO A 145 -17.88 12.87 18.36
C PRO A 145 -17.01 13.98 17.72
N LYS A 146 -16.21 14.69 18.53
CA LYS A 146 -15.30 15.74 18.03
C LYS A 146 -14.15 15.17 17.17
N GLU A 147 -13.65 13.98 17.48
CA GLU A 147 -12.60 13.29 16.71
C GLU A 147 -13.16 12.85 15.34
N MET A 148 -14.38 12.31 15.35
CA MET A 148 -15.10 11.91 14.13
C MET A 148 -15.42 13.11 13.23
N ALA A 149 -15.87 14.21 13.84
CA ALA A 149 -16.13 15.45 13.10
C ALA A 149 -14.86 16.02 12.46
N ALA A 150 -13.70 15.91 13.12
CA ALA A 150 -12.44 16.45 12.59
C ALA A 150 -11.77 15.58 11.50
N THR A 151 -12.24 14.34 11.33
CA THR A 151 -11.64 13.37 10.41
C THR A 151 -12.43 13.24 9.12
N LEU A 152 -11.73 13.32 7.99
CA LEU A 152 -12.24 13.06 6.65
C LEU A 152 -11.74 11.69 6.18
N PHE A 153 -12.62 10.92 5.55
CA PHE A 153 -12.29 9.68 4.87
C PHE A 153 -12.60 9.84 3.38
N LEU A 154 -11.67 9.41 2.54
CA LEU A 154 -11.88 9.29 1.10
C LEU A 154 -11.78 7.81 0.73
N LYS A 155 -12.77 7.34 -0.01
CA LYS A 155 -12.86 6.00 -0.57
C LYS A 155 -12.50 6.05 -2.05
N PHE A 156 -11.74 5.07 -2.51
CA PHE A 156 -11.35 4.92 -3.90
C PHE A 156 -11.70 3.50 -4.35
N PRO A 157 -12.71 3.33 -5.22
CA PRO A 157 -13.01 2.05 -5.85
C PRO A 157 -11.79 1.52 -6.63
N ILE A 158 -11.57 0.20 -6.56
CA ILE A 158 -10.51 -0.52 -7.27
C ILE A 158 -11.09 -1.06 -8.60
N ASP A 159 -11.54 -0.18 -9.48
CA ASP A 159 -12.11 -0.60 -10.78
C ASP A 159 -11.06 -0.60 -11.90
N GLU A 160 -10.22 0.45 -11.91
CA GLU A 160 -9.17 0.65 -12.91
C GLU A 160 -7.79 0.49 -12.26
N VAL A 161 -7.32 -0.76 -12.22
CA VAL A 161 -6.08 -1.15 -11.52
C VAL A 161 -5.15 -1.99 -12.39
N SER A 162 -3.86 -1.90 -12.11
CA SER A 162 -2.85 -2.84 -12.61
C SER A 162 -1.86 -3.20 -11.51
N ALA A 163 -1.35 -4.43 -11.54
CA ALA A 163 -0.19 -4.81 -10.75
C ALA A 163 0.99 -5.21 -11.65
N LYS A 164 2.20 -4.96 -11.17
CA LYS A 164 3.44 -5.38 -11.80
C LYS A 164 4.37 -6.04 -10.79
N ILE A 165 4.79 -7.25 -11.10
CA ILE A 165 5.59 -8.11 -10.22
C ILE A 165 6.85 -8.55 -10.97
N ARG A 166 8.00 -8.44 -10.31
CA ARG A 166 9.26 -9.06 -10.73
C ARG A 166 9.82 -9.83 -9.55
N ASP A 167 10.04 -11.12 -9.73
CA ASP A 167 10.48 -12.06 -8.69
C ASP A 167 11.49 -13.10 -9.23
N VAL A 168 12.22 -12.74 -10.28
CA VAL A 168 13.05 -13.65 -11.08
C VAL A 168 14.53 -13.68 -10.67
N GLY A 169 14.98 -12.80 -9.78
CA GLY A 169 16.39 -12.75 -9.36
C GLY A 169 17.33 -12.31 -10.49
N VAL A 170 18.52 -12.92 -10.55
CA VAL A 170 19.56 -12.64 -11.55
C VAL A 170 19.13 -13.17 -12.91
N LEU A 171 19.25 -12.34 -13.94
CA LEU A 171 18.98 -12.69 -15.33
C LEU A 171 20.07 -12.10 -16.22
N ASP A 172 21.26 -12.67 -16.10
CA ASP A 172 22.42 -12.31 -16.92
C ASP A 172 22.26 -12.87 -18.34
N VAL A 173 23.03 -12.34 -19.30
CA VAL A 173 23.15 -12.96 -20.64
C VAL A 173 24.13 -14.13 -20.58
N GLU A 174 24.02 -15.10 -21.51
CA GLU A 174 24.78 -16.35 -21.46
C GLU A 174 26.30 -16.16 -21.25
N GLY A 175 26.92 -15.23 -21.98
CA GLY A 175 28.35 -14.96 -21.88
C GLY A 175 28.79 -14.35 -20.54
N ASP A 176 27.88 -13.69 -19.81
CA ASP A 176 28.21 -13.09 -18.52
C ASP A 176 28.36 -14.17 -17.43
N TYR A 177 27.74 -15.35 -17.58
CA TYR A 177 27.86 -16.45 -16.60
C TYR A 177 29.28 -17.02 -16.48
N GLU A 178 30.13 -16.80 -17.48
CA GLU A 178 31.54 -17.22 -17.47
C GLU A 178 32.44 -16.25 -16.67
N LEU A 179 31.95 -15.05 -16.35
CA LEU A 179 32.73 -14.06 -15.60
C LEU A 179 32.90 -14.50 -14.14
N ASP A 180 34.13 -14.40 -13.64
CA ASP A 180 34.49 -14.62 -12.22
C ASP A 180 34.09 -13.42 -11.35
N LEU A 181 32.80 -13.08 -11.38
CA LEU A 181 32.16 -12.01 -10.63
C LEU A 181 31.00 -12.58 -9.81
N TRP A 182 30.82 -12.05 -8.60
CA TRP A 182 29.66 -12.39 -7.79
C TRP A 182 28.38 -11.84 -8.43
N ALA A 183 27.34 -12.68 -8.44
CA ALA A 183 25.98 -12.29 -8.79
C ALA A 183 25.01 -12.96 -7.83
N GLY A 184 23.95 -12.25 -7.48
CA GLY A 184 22.98 -12.77 -6.54
C GLY A 184 21.82 -11.85 -6.26
N ARG A 185 20.95 -12.35 -5.39
CA ARG A 185 19.82 -11.63 -4.85
C ARG A 185 20.12 -11.31 -3.37
N ILE A 186 19.87 -10.09 -2.96
CA ILE A 186 19.89 -9.63 -1.56
C ILE A 186 18.42 -9.42 -1.16
N PRO A 187 17.77 -10.39 -0.49
CA PRO A 187 16.39 -10.25 -0.06
C PRO A 187 16.21 -9.07 0.90
N LEU A 188 15.10 -8.36 0.77
CA LEU A 188 14.71 -7.27 1.66
C LEU A 188 13.35 -7.61 2.26
N THR A 189 13.20 -7.44 3.58
CA THR A 189 11.94 -7.64 4.30
C THR A 189 11.73 -6.52 5.30
N LEU A 190 10.48 -6.13 5.51
CA LEU A 190 10.10 -5.27 6.62
C LEU A 190 9.93 -6.15 7.87
N THR A 191 10.73 -5.90 8.90
CA THR A 191 10.67 -6.66 10.16
C THR A 191 10.35 -5.71 11.30
N ALA A 192 9.36 -6.06 12.12
CA ALA A 192 9.02 -5.30 13.31
C ALA A 192 10.09 -5.46 14.40
N GLY A 193 10.44 -4.35 15.06
CA GLY A 193 11.30 -4.36 16.24
C GLY A 193 10.56 -4.79 17.51
N ALA A 194 11.29 -4.89 18.62
CA ALA A 194 10.68 -5.11 19.93
C ALA A 194 9.77 -3.92 20.31
N PRO A 195 8.56 -4.14 20.87
CA PRO A 195 7.69 -3.05 21.27
C PRO A 195 8.30 -2.21 22.39
N GLU A 196 8.25 -0.89 22.22
CA GLU A 196 8.68 0.07 23.23
C GLU A 196 7.45 0.66 23.92
N SER A 197 7.33 0.43 25.23
CA SER A 197 6.22 0.97 26.02
C SER A 197 6.33 2.49 26.17
N CYS A 198 5.18 3.17 26.13
CA CYS A 198 5.11 4.59 26.41
C CYS A 198 5.70 4.90 27.81
N PRO A 199 6.58 5.92 27.96
CA PRO A 199 7.15 6.29 29.27
C PRO A 199 6.11 6.74 30.31
N ARG A 200 4.86 7.01 29.88
CA ARG A 200 3.74 7.39 30.74
C ARG A 200 2.74 6.24 30.96
N LEU A 201 3.07 5.03 30.52
CA LEU A 201 2.25 3.86 30.76
C LEU A 201 2.26 3.57 32.27
N PRO A 202 1.10 3.43 32.93
CA PRO A 202 1.05 3.04 34.33
C PRO A 202 1.79 1.74 34.60
N ASP A 203 2.41 1.65 35.77
CA ASP A 203 3.08 0.43 36.22
C ASP A 203 2.13 -0.76 36.23
N GLY A 204 2.65 -1.94 35.89
CA GLY A 204 1.89 -3.20 35.88
C GLY A 204 1.07 -3.45 34.61
N ILE A 205 0.97 -2.51 33.67
CA ILE A 205 0.38 -2.80 32.36
C ILE A 205 1.40 -3.52 31.49
N ALA A 206 1.15 -4.81 31.24
CA ALA A 206 2.00 -5.63 30.38
C ALA A 206 1.80 -5.28 28.90
N THR A 207 2.87 -5.37 28.11
CA THR A 207 2.79 -5.35 26.65
C THR A 207 1.89 -6.50 26.18
N PRO A 208 0.87 -6.24 25.36
CA PRO A 208 -0.05 -7.27 24.89
C PRO A 208 0.59 -8.15 23.82
N ASP A 209 0.07 -9.37 23.67
CA ASP A 209 0.68 -10.38 22.80
C ASP A 209 0.61 -10.02 21.32
N TYR A 210 -0.43 -9.31 20.87
CA TYR A 210 -0.51 -8.81 19.49
C TYR A 210 0.66 -7.87 19.17
N ALA A 211 1.15 -7.11 20.15
CA ALA A 211 2.27 -6.18 19.95
C ALA A 211 3.60 -6.92 19.99
N LYS A 212 3.80 -7.83 20.95
CA LYS A 212 5.04 -8.64 21.05
C LYS A 212 5.28 -9.50 19.81
N ASN A 213 4.20 -10.00 19.22
CA ASN A 213 4.22 -10.90 18.07
C ASN A 213 3.74 -10.19 16.80
N TYR A 214 3.83 -8.85 16.73
CA TYR A 214 3.34 -8.10 15.60
C TYR A 214 4.03 -8.55 14.31
N LYS A 215 3.22 -8.84 13.30
CA LYS A 215 3.66 -9.14 11.94
C LYS A 215 2.73 -8.43 10.97
N ARG A 216 3.30 -7.89 9.90
CA ARG A 216 2.49 -7.37 8.81
C ARG A 216 2.00 -8.56 7.98
N PRO A 217 0.74 -8.57 7.49
CA PRO A 217 0.32 -9.56 6.52
C PRO A 217 1.29 -9.57 5.32
N GLY A 218 1.75 -10.74 4.91
CA GLY A 218 2.72 -10.89 3.80
C GLY A 218 4.20 -10.85 4.19
N THR A 219 4.55 -10.53 5.46
CA THR A 219 5.92 -10.60 6.00
C THR A 219 6.18 -11.81 6.89
#